data_AF-A0A0C2BVJ5-F1
#
_entry.id   AF-A0A0C2BVJ5-F1
#
_cell.length_a   1.000
_cell.length_b   1.000
_cell.length_c   1.000
_cell.angle_alpha   90.00
_cell.angle_beta   90.00
_cell.angle_gamma   90.00
#
_symmetry.space_group_name_H-M   'P 1'
#
loop_
_entity.id
_entity.type
_entity.pdbx_description
1 polymer ?
#
loop_
_entity_poly.entity_id
_entity_poly.type
_entity_poly.pdbx_seq_one_letter_code
_entity_poly.pdbx_strand_id
1 'polypeptide(L)'
;MLLAIYLEGNSVLSYTNVDTLVSATEKEGAEVAQPETAVVDKVLFLFNNLSQSNLTAKKDEVLALIDEHGEPFIRWFAQYVVMKRVSIEQNFLPLYNQFVQAINHPLLDTHIKRETFRNIRVKVTDYARLDTSWNID
;
A
#
# COMPACT_ATOMS: atom_id res chain seq x y z
N MET A 1 -18.43 -11.40 -20.57
CA MET A 1 -18.06 -9.97 -20.51
C MET A 1 -16.86 -9.85 -19.57
N LEU A 2 -15.76 -10.51 -19.94
CA LEU A 2 -14.69 -9.93 -20.76
C LEU A 2 -13.88 -8.89 -19.97
N LEU A 3 -13.19 -9.35 -18.93
CA LEU A 3 -11.92 -8.78 -18.46
C LEU A 3 -10.77 -9.03 -19.47
N ALA A 4 -11.11 -9.56 -20.66
CA ALA A 4 -10.23 -9.68 -21.83
C ALA A 4 -9.99 -8.35 -22.58
N ILE A 5 -10.31 -7.20 -21.97
CA ILE A 5 -9.74 -5.91 -22.42
C ILE A 5 -8.51 -5.61 -21.55
N TYR A 6 -7.66 -6.61 -21.44
CA TYR A 6 -6.23 -6.38 -21.44
C TYR A 6 -5.87 -6.30 -22.93
N LEU A 7 -5.12 -5.28 -23.34
CA LEU A 7 -4.19 -5.27 -24.50
C LEU A 7 -4.58 -4.63 -25.84
N GLU A 8 -5.82 -4.25 -26.14
CA GLU A 8 -6.09 -3.54 -27.41
C GLU A 8 -6.86 -2.24 -27.22
N GLY A 9 -6.15 -1.13 -27.27
CA GLY A 9 -6.76 0.21 -27.27
C GLY A 9 -5.84 1.27 -26.70
N ASN A 10 -4.88 1.71 -27.49
CA ASN A 10 -4.04 2.86 -27.22
C ASN A 10 -4.92 4.11 -27.01
N SER A 11 -5.13 4.57 -25.76
CA SER A 11 -5.44 5.98 -25.43
C SER A 11 -5.47 6.25 -23.91
N VAL A 12 -4.37 6.82 -23.43
CA VAL A 12 -4.29 7.89 -22.41
C VAL A 12 -5.11 7.68 -21.12
N LEU A 13 -4.54 6.93 -20.17
CA LEU A 13 -4.68 7.25 -18.76
C LEU A 13 -3.27 7.27 -18.14
N SER A 14 -2.93 8.41 -17.55
CA SER A 14 -1.61 8.75 -17.01
C SER A 14 -1.07 7.68 -16.07
N TYR A 15 -0.20 6.81 -16.59
CA TYR A 15 0.70 5.98 -15.81
C TYR A 15 1.78 6.88 -15.20
N THR A 16 1.48 7.50 -14.05
CA THR A 16 2.49 8.19 -13.27
C THR A 16 2.64 7.53 -11.91
N ASN A 17 3.77 6.83 -11.77
CA ASN A 17 4.51 6.61 -10.52
C ASN A 17 4.22 5.38 -9.65
N VAL A 18 3.45 4.37 -10.08
CA VAL A 18 3.44 3.09 -9.34
C VAL A 18 4.74 2.31 -9.58
N ASP A 19 5.21 2.27 -10.83
CA ASP A 19 6.43 1.54 -11.19
C ASP A 19 7.70 2.15 -10.59
N THR A 20 7.75 3.48 -10.42
CA THR A 20 8.84 4.17 -9.71
C THR A 20 8.88 3.79 -8.24
N LEU A 21 7.73 3.68 -7.56
CA LEU A 21 7.66 3.28 -6.15
C LEU A 21 8.02 1.80 -5.96
N VAL A 22 7.59 0.94 -6.89
CA VAL A 22 7.90 -0.49 -6.87
C VAL A 22 9.39 -0.71 -7.14
N SER A 23 9.95 -0.11 -8.19
CA SER A 23 11.37 -0.24 -8.53
C SER A 23 12.32 0.41 -7.51
N ALA A 24 11.94 1.53 -6.88
CA ALA A 24 12.70 2.10 -5.77
C ALA A 24 12.68 1.20 -4.52
N THR A 25 11.58 0.46 -4.31
CA THR A 25 11.45 -0.50 -3.20
C THR A 25 12.30 -1.75 -3.42
N GLU A 26 12.46 -2.19 -4.66
CA GLU A 26 13.37 -3.29 -5.04
C GLU A 26 14.85 -2.89 -4.85
N LYS A 27 15.21 -1.63 -5.14
CA LYS A 27 16.60 -1.14 -5.03
C LYS A 27 17.08 -0.84 -3.60
N GLU A 28 16.18 -0.54 -2.66
CA GLU A 28 16.53 -0.21 -1.26
C GLU A 28 16.48 -1.40 -0.27
N GLY A 29 16.28 -2.64 -0.75
CA GLY A 29 16.39 -3.84 0.09
C GLY A 29 15.18 -4.11 1.00
N ALA A 30 13.98 -3.72 0.57
CA ALA A 30 12.73 -3.99 1.29
C ALA A 30 11.88 -5.06 0.58
N GLU A 31 12.48 -6.20 0.22
CA GLU A 31 11.72 -7.43 -0.04
C GLU A 31 11.12 -7.90 1.29
N VAL A 32 9.96 -7.34 1.65
CA VAL A 32 9.16 -7.97 2.69
C VAL A 32 8.58 -9.23 2.07
N ALA A 33 8.90 -10.38 2.68
CA ALA A 33 8.45 -11.68 2.21
C ALA A 33 6.93 -11.65 2.01
N GLN A 34 6.51 -11.89 0.76
CA GLN A 34 5.10 -11.92 0.42
C GLN A 34 4.46 -13.15 1.10
N PRO A 35 3.32 -12.98 1.79
CA PRO A 35 2.53 -14.09 2.29
C PRO A 35 2.03 -14.99 1.15
N GLU A 36 1.48 -16.15 1.52
CA GLU A 36 0.81 -17.03 0.57
C GLU A 36 -0.29 -16.30 -0.19
N THR A 37 -0.51 -16.67 -1.46
CA THR A 37 -1.50 -16.04 -2.35
C THR A 37 -2.88 -15.94 -1.72
N ALA A 38 -3.30 -16.97 -0.97
CA ALA A 38 -4.59 -16.98 -0.27
C ALA A 38 -4.70 -15.87 0.79
N VAL A 39 -3.62 -15.56 1.50
CA VAL A 39 -3.57 -14.48 2.50
C VAL A 39 -3.60 -13.12 1.80
N VAL A 40 -2.86 -12.99 0.71
CA VAL A 40 -2.85 -11.78 -0.13
C VAL A 40 -4.27 -11.51 -0.63
N ASP A 41 -4.92 -12.49 -1.25
CA ASP A 41 -6.29 -12.35 -1.79
C ASP A 41 -7.32 -11.96 -0.71
N LYS A 42 -7.20 -12.52 0.51
CA LYS A 42 -8.03 -12.11 1.65
C LYS A 42 -7.86 -10.62 1.97
N VAL A 43 -6.63 -10.13 2.01
CA VAL A 43 -6.36 -8.71 2.29
C VAL A 43 -6.85 -7.80 1.16
N LEU A 44 -6.69 -8.22 -0.10
CA LEU A 44 -7.22 -7.48 -1.25
C LEU A 44 -8.75 -7.37 -1.16
N PHE A 45 -9.42 -8.49 -0.87
CA PHE A 45 -10.87 -8.54 -0.70
C PHE A 45 -11.34 -7.66 0.47
N LEU A 46 -10.58 -7.67 1.58
CA LEU A 46 -10.86 -6.85 2.75
C LEU A 46 -10.90 -5.37 2.40
N PHE A 47 -9.84 -4.85 1.75
CA PHE A 47 -9.78 -3.42 1.43
C PHE A 47 -10.80 -3.01 0.36
N ASN A 48 -11.08 -3.88 -0.61
CA ASN A 48 -12.10 -3.60 -1.63
C ASN A 48 -13.52 -3.49 -1.06
N ASN A 49 -13.79 -4.11 0.10
CA ASN A 49 -15.10 -4.11 0.74
C ASN A 49 -15.09 -3.39 2.10
N LEU A 50 -14.03 -2.66 2.43
CA LEU A 50 -13.92 -1.97 3.71
C LEU A 50 -14.90 -0.78 3.73
N SER A 51 -15.67 -0.68 4.81
CA SER A 51 -16.60 0.43 5.04
C SER A 51 -16.70 0.72 6.54
N GLN A 52 -17.31 1.84 6.89
CA GLN A 52 -17.45 2.23 8.30
C GLN A 52 -18.27 1.21 9.11
N SER A 53 -19.29 0.59 8.50
CA SER A 53 -20.22 -0.31 9.19
C SER A 53 -19.61 -1.69 9.46
N ASN A 54 -18.61 -2.11 8.69
CA ASN A 54 -17.95 -3.42 8.85
C ASN A 54 -16.52 -3.31 9.40
N LEU A 55 -16.09 -2.11 9.75
CA LEU A 55 -14.72 -1.80 10.18
C LEU A 55 -14.26 -2.68 11.35
N THR A 56 -15.08 -2.83 12.39
CA THR A 56 -14.75 -3.66 13.56
C THR A 56 -14.55 -5.12 13.20
N ALA A 57 -15.41 -5.68 12.35
CA ALA A 57 -15.29 -7.07 11.91
C ALA A 57 -14.02 -7.28 11.06
N LYS A 58 -13.72 -6.37 10.14
CA LYS A 58 -12.48 -6.41 9.34
C LYS A 58 -11.23 -6.24 10.18
N LYS A 59 -11.32 -5.48 11.28
CA LYS A 59 -10.22 -5.33 12.24
C LYS A 59 -9.93 -6.66 12.92
N ASP A 60 -10.96 -7.38 13.37
CA ASP A 60 -10.79 -8.70 13.99
C ASP A 60 -10.24 -9.74 13.00
N GLU A 61 -10.64 -9.69 11.72
CA GLU A 61 -10.04 -10.51 10.65
C GLU A 61 -8.54 -10.26 10.48
N VAL A 62 -8.10 -9.00 10.52
CA VAL A 62 -6.66 -8.66 10.42
C VAL A 62 -5.90 -9.11 11.66
N LEU A 63 -6.47 -8.96 12.86
CA LEU A 63 -5.83 -9.44 14.09
C LEU A 63 -5.61 -10.95 14.05
N ALA A 64 -6.58 -11.72 13.55
CA ALA A 64 -6.42 -13.16 13.37
C ALA A 64 -5.28 -13.51 12.40
N LEU A 65 -5.13 -12.77 11.29
CA LEU A 65 -4.01 -12.94 10.36
C LEU A 65 -2.66 -12.57 10.98
N ILE A 66 -2.64 -11.56 11.85
CA ILE A 66 -1.45 -11.17 12.61
C ILE A 66 -1.05 -12.29 13.57
N ASP A 67 -2.00 -12.88 14.29
CA ASP A 67 -1.74 -13.97 15.22
C ASP A 67 -1.26 -15.24 14.48
N GLU A 68 -1.81 -15.51 13.30
CA GLU A 68 -1.46 -16.68 12.47
C GLU A 68 -0.07 -16.57 11.82
N HIS A 69 0.26 -15.40 11.25
CA HIS A 69 1.46 -15.23 10.42
C HIS A 69 2.55 -14.38 11.07
N GLY A 70 2.26 -13.76 12.21
CA GLY A 70 3.22 -13.02 13.02
C GLY A 70 3.80 -11.77 12.36
N GLU A 71 5.02 -11.42 12.80
CA GLU A 71 5.71 -10.20 12.38
C GLU A 71 5.96 -10.07 10.86
N PRO A 72 6.32 -11.13 10.11
CA PRO A 72 6.48 -11.03 8.65
C PRO A 72 5.22 -10.50 7.96
N PHE A 73 4.04 -10.97 8.39
CA PHE A 73 2.77 -10.48 7.86
C PHE A 73 2.51 -9.02 8.24
N ILE A 74 2.78 -8.62 9.48
CA ILE A 74 2.62 -7.21 9.90
C ILE A 74 3.44 -6.28 9.01
N ARG A 75 4.70 -6.63 8.74
CA ARG A 75 5.60 -5.85 7.88
C ARG A 75 5.03 -5.75 6.46
N TRP A 76 4.56 -6.86 5.91
CA TRP A 76 4.03 -6.89 4.54
C TRP A 76 2.73 -6.09 4.45
N PHE A 77 1.84 -6.30 5.41
CA PHE A 77 0.56 -5.61 5.49
C PHE A 77 0.76 -4.10 5.59
N ALA A 78 1.67 -3.63 6.45
CA ALA A 78 1.97 -2.21 6.55
C ALA A 78 2.47 -1.62 5.21
N GLN A 79 3.37 -2.32 4.52
CA GLN A 79 3.87 -1.91 3.21
C GLN A 79 2.74 -1.86 2.17
N TYR A 80 1.89 -2.89 2.13
CA TYR A 80 0.73 -2.95 1.26
C TYR A 80 -0.23 -1.77 1.49
N VAL A 81 -0.62 -1.51 2.75
CA VAL A 81 -1.54 -0.41 3.10
C VAL A 81 -0.99 0.92 2.63
N VAL A 82 0.27 1.21 2.92
CA VAL A 82 0.85 2.52 2.59
C VAL A 82 1.07 2.67 1.09
N MET A 83 1.67 1.67 0.43
CA MET A 83 2.07 1.78 -0.98
C MET A 83 0.91 1.60 -1.96
N LYS A 84 -0.01 0.66 -1.68
CA LYS A 84 -1.04 0.24 -2.63
C LYS A 84 -2.42 0.82 -2.32
N ARG A 85 -2.64 1.41 -1.14
CA ARG A 85 -3.93 2.03 -0.78
C ARG A 85 -3.77 3.51 -0.47
N VAL A 86 -3.14 3.84 0.66
CA VAL A 86 -2.96 5.22 1.16
C VAL A 86 -2.31 6.15 0.13
N SER A 87 -1.31 5.66 -0.62
CA SER A 87 -0.58 6.48 -1.59
C SER A 87 -1.37 6.83 -2.87
N ILE A 88 -2.49 6.15 -3.14
CA ILE A 88 -3.26 6.28 -4.39
C ILE A 88 -4.75 6.62 -4.19
N GLU A 89 -5.35 6.21 -3.08
CA GLU A 89 -6.80 6.34 -2.82
C GLU A 89 -7.08 7.44 -1.79
N GLN A 90 -6.84 8.71 -2.15
CA GLN A 90 -6.94 9.85 -1.23
C GLN A 90 -8.30 9.98 -0.54
N ASN A 91 -9.38 9.65 -1.25
CA ASN A 91 -10.76 9.73 -0.74
C ASN A 91 -11.03 8.76 0.43
N PHE A 92 -10.24 7.69 0.55
CA PHE A 92 -10.41 6.66 1.59
C PHE A 92 -9.47 6.86 2.78
N LEU A 93 -8.59 7.88 2.77
CA LEU A 93 -7.66 8.14 3.87
C LEU A 93 -8.32 8.25 5.25
N PRO A 94 -9.46 8.96 5.42
CA PRO A 94 -10.12 9.00 6.72
C PRO A 94 -10.59 7.61 7.20
N LEU A 95 -11.03 6.75 6.28
CA LEU A 95 -11.46 5.38 6.58
C LEU A 95 -10.26 4.50 6.95
N TYR A 96 -9.16 4.60 6.20
CA TYR A 96 -7.93 3.84 6.48
C TYR A 96 -7.29 4.25 7.80
N ASN A 97 -7.29 5.54 8.12
CA ASN A 97 -6.80 6.02 9.41
C ASN A 97 -7.64 5.45 10.57
N GLN A 98 -8.97 5.49 10.46
CA GLN A 98 -9.85 4.88 11.46
C GLN A 98 -9.63 3.38 11.58
N PHE A 99 -9.40 2.68 10.47
CA PHE A 99 -9.14 1.25 10.46
C PHE A 99 -7.84 0.89 11.18
N VAL A 100 -6.73 1.58 10.87
CA VAL A 100 -5.44 1.35 11.54
C VAL A 100 -5.51 1.69 13.03
N GLN A 101 -6.19 2.79 13.39
CA GLN A 101 -6.44 3.15 14.79
C GLN A 101 -7.26 2.10 15.53
N ALA A 102 -8.28 1.52 14.89
CA ALA A 102 -9.09 0.48 15.48
C ALA A 102 -8.28 -0.80 15.75
N ILE A 103 -7.35 -1.17 14.86
CA ILE A 103 -6.47 -2.35 15.06
C ILE A 103 -5.61 -2.16 16.31
N ASN A 104 -5.17 -0.93 16.59
CA ASN A 104 -4.44 -0.56 17.80
C ASN A 104 -3.25 -1.49 18.13
N HIS A 105 -2.52 -1.94 17.10
CA HIS A 105 -1.39 -2.84 17.25
C HIS A 105 -0.05 -2.08 17.20
N PRO A 106 0.76 -2.05 18.29
CA PRO A 106 1.94 -1.17 18.37
C PRO A 106 2.98 -1.39 17.28
N LEU A 107 3.23 -2.65 16.91
CA LEU A 107 4.20 -2.98 15.87
C LEU A 107 3.69 -2.59 14.48
N LEU A 108 2.37 -2.69 14.26
CA LEU A 108 1.76 -2.29 13.00
C LEU A 108 1.86 -0.78 12.83
N ASP A 109 1.52 -0.01 13.87
CA ASP A 109 1.64 1.44 13.87
C ASP A 109 3.08 1.91 13.58
N THR A 110 4.06 1.23 14.19
CA THR A 110 5.49 1.48 13.92
C THR A 110 5.83 1.26 12.44
N HIS A 111 5.39 0.15 11.85
CA HIS A 111 5.65 -0.14 10.44
C HIS A 111 4.90 0.80 9.49
N ILE A 112 3.63 1.13 9.76
CA ILE A 112 2.84 2.08 8.96
C ILE A 112 3.53 3.44 8.92
N LYS A 113 3.98 3.96 10.07
CA LYS A 113 4.73 5.23 10.14
C LYS A 113 6.01 5.14 9.32
N ARG A 114 6.80 4.08 9.52
CA ARG A 114 8.05 3.88 8.77
C ARG A 114 7.82 3.89 7.26
N GLU A 115 6.85 3.12 6.78
CA GLU A 115 6.53 3.04 5.34
C GLU A 115 6.00 4.37 4.81
N THR A 116 5.22 5.10 5.62
CA THR A 116 4.71 6.43 5.24
C THR A 116 5.86 7.42 5.05
N PHE A 117 6.78 7.50 6.02
CA PHE A 117 7.95 8.39 5.91
C PHE A 117 8.88 7.97 4.75
N ARG A 118 9.07 6.66 4.53
CA ARG A 118 9.83 6.13 3.40
C ARG A 118 9.23 6.59 2.07
N ASN A 119 7.92 6.43 1.89
CA ASN A 119 7.24 6.85 0.67
C ASN A 119 7.31 8.37 0.44
N ILE A 120 7.15 9.17 1.50
CA ILE A 120 7.29 10.63 1.40
C ILE A 120 8.72 10.98 0.96
N ARG A 121 9.74 10.37 1.58
CA ARG A 121 11.15 10.62 1.23
C ARG A 121 11.45 10.26 -0.21
N VAL A 122 10.99 9.10 -0.69
CA VAL A 122 11.16 8.68 -2.08
C VAL A 122 10.55 9.71 -3.02
N LYS A 123 9.27 10.08 -2.80
CA LYS A 123 8.58 11.08 -3.62
C LYS A 123 9.30 12.44 -3.62
N VAL A 124 9.69 12.95 -2.46
CA VAL A 124 10.42 14.23 -2.35
C VAL A 124 11.76 14.18 -3.08
N THR A 125 12.49 13.07 -2.95
CA THR A 125 13.78 12.89 -3.64
C THR A 125 13.57 12.83 -5.16
N ASP A 126 12.53 12.16 -5.63
CA ASP A 126 12.20 12.11 -7.05
C ASP A 126 11.78 13.49 -7.60
N TYR A 127 10.98 14.25 -6.86
CA TYR A 127 10.67 15.64 -7.22
C TYR A 127 11.93 16.51 -7.31
N ALA A 128 12.86 16.37 -6.37
CA ALA A 128 14.12 17.13 -6.39
C ALA A 128 15.00 16.77 -7.61
N ARG A 129 15.04 15.48 -8.00
CA ARG A 129 15.76 15.05 -9.22
C ARG A 129 15.14 15.64 -10.48
N LEU A 130 13.82 15.64 -10.56
CA LEU A 130 13.09 16.23 -11.68
C LEU A 130 13.33 17.74 -11.76
N ASP A 131 13.33 18.46 -10.63
CA ASP A 131 13.62 19.90 -10.57
C ASP A 131 15.04 20.23 -11.08
N THR A 132 16.05 19.42 -10.71
CA THR A 132 17.41 19.58 -11.26
C THR A 132 17.54 19.24 -12.75
N SER A 133 16.63 18.42 -13.30
CA SER A 133 16.64 18.07 -14.72
C SER A 133 16.07 19.15 -15.63
N TRP A 134 15.27 20.08 -15.09
CA TRP A 134 14.77 21.26 -15.80
C TRP A 134 15.73 22.46 -15.73
N ASN A 135 16.87 22.31 -15.04
CA ASN A 135 17.90 23.35 -14.91
C ASN A 135 19.10 23.13 -15.84
N ILE A 136 18.89 22.40 -16.94
CA ILE A 136 19.84 22.33 -18.05
C ILE A 136 19.25 23.16 -19.20
N ASP A 137 19.94 24.26 -19.49
CA ASP A 137 19.75 25.34 -20.48
C ASP A 137 18.85 26.52 -20.08
#